data_AF-A0A6B3IHT0-F1
#
_entry.id   AF-A0A6B3IHT0-F1
#
_cell.length_a   1.000
_cell.length_b   1.000
_cell.length_c   1.000
_cell.angle_alpha   90.00
_cell.angle_beta   90.00
_cell.angle_gamma   90.00
#
_symmetry.space_group_name_H-M   'P 1'
#
loop_
_entity.id
_entity.type
_entity.pdbx_description
1 polymer ?
#
loop_
_entity_poly.entity_id
_entity_poly.type
_entity_poly.pdbx_seq_one_letter_code
_entity_poly.pdbx_strand_id
1 'polypeptide(L)'
;AEADVFLHSWAPGEAARLRLDEEDLARVRPGLIYAWASAWDRAPDGPRPPGTDPMVQAWSGVADTVRTPDGNPAPSLVTLL
;
A
#
# COMPACT_ATOMS: atom_id res chain seq x y z
N ALA A 1 -2.91 25.79 -6.83
CA ALA A 1 -2.65 24.33 -6.81
C ALA A 1 -1.65 24.02 -7.91
N GLU A 2 -0.38 23.88 -7.57
CA GLU A 2 0.73 23.86 -8.55
C GLU A 2 1.37 22.48 -8.74
N ALA A 3 1.09 21.51 -7.87
CA ALA A 3 1.62 20.16 -7.97
C ALA A 3 1.03 19.36 -9.14
N ASP A 4 1.88 18.64 -9.88
CA ASP A 4 1.47 17.72 -10.94
C ASP A 4 1.02 16.35 -10.41
N VAL A 5 1.49 15.96 -9.22
CA VAL A 5 1.23 14.65 -8.62
C VAL A 5 0.87 14.80 -7.14
N PHE A 6 -0.14 14.06 -6.70
CA PHE A 6 -0.43 13.81 -5.29
C PHE A 6 -0.29 12.32 -5.01
N LEU A 7 0.74 11.96 -4.24
CA LEU A 7 1.03 10.59 -3.81
C LEU A 7 0.87 10.50 -2.29
N HIS A 8 0.14 9.50 -1.81
CA HIS A 8 0.05 9.22 -0.38
C HIS A 8 -0.01 7.73 -0.08
N SER A 9 0.27 7.37 1.18
CA SER A 9 0.21 5.98 1.68
C SER A 9 -0.61 5.87 2.97
N TRP A 10 -1.62 6.73 3.11
CA TRP A 10 -2.50 6.73 4.27
C TRP A 10 -3.42 5.52 4.29
N ALA A 11 -3.95 5.20 5.47
CA ALA A 11 -4.91 4.12 5.64
C ALA A 11 -6.15 4.32 4.75
N PRO A 12 -6.83 3.24 4.34
CA PRO A 12 -8.06 3.33 3.56
C PRO A 12 -9.08 4.29 4.23
N GLY A 13 -9.61 5.22 3.44
CA GLY A 13 -10.60 6.21 3.88
C GLY A 13 -10.03 7.51 4.44
N GLU A 14 -8.73 7.58 4.78
CA GLU A 14 -8.13 8.77 5.38
C GLU A 14 -8.10 9.97 4.42
N ALA A 15 -7.81 9.74 3.13
CA ALA A 15 -7.83 10.80 2.12
C ALA A 15 -9.23 11.42 1.97
N ALA A 16 -10.28 10.59 1.98
CA ALA A 16 -11.67 11.06 1.93
C ALA A 16 -12.04 11.85 3.20
N ARG A 17 -11.56 11.42 4.38
CA ARG A 17 -11.75 12.15 5.65
C ARG A 17 -11.14 13.55 5.60
N LEU A 18 -10.01 13.71 4.90
CA LEU A 18 -9.30 14.97 4.72
C LEU A 18 -9.79 15.80 3.52
N ARG A 19 -10.72 15.26 2.71
CA ARG A 19 -11.15 15.83 1.42
C ARG A 19 -10.00 16.01 0.42
N LEU A 20 -9.12 15.03 0.41
CA LEU A 20 -7.94 14.94 -0.45
C LEU A 20 -7.97 13.64 -1.26
N ASP A 21 -9.15 13.08 -1.52
CA ASP A 21 -9.28 11.93 -2.41
C ASP A 21 -9.30 12.37 -3.89
N GLU A 22 -9.27 11.39 -4.79
CA GLU A 22 -9.21 11.60 -6.23
C GLU A 22 -10.34 12.52 -6.71
N GLU A 23 -11.57 12.30 -6.27
CA GLU A 23 -12.72 13.09 -6.70
C GLU A 23 -12.63 14.54 -6.20
N ASP A 24 -12.27 14.74 -4.93
CA ASP A 24 -12.12 16.08 -4.36
C ASP A 24 -11.01 16.87 -5.06
N LEU A 25 -9.87 16.24 -5.32
CA LEU A 25 -8.74 16.89 -5.96
C LEU A 25 -8.97 17.13 -7.46
N ALA A 26 -9.64 16.21 -8.16
CA ALA A 26 -9.97 16.37 -9.57
C ALA A 26 -10.89 17.58 -9.82
N ARG A 27 -11.77 17.93 -8.88
CA ARG A 27 -12.61 19.14 -8.97
C ARG A 27 -11.79 20.44 -8.94
N VAL A 28 -10.64 20.44 -8.26
CA VAL A 28 -9.75 21.61 -8.15
C VAL A 28 -8.71 21.63 -9.27
N ARG A 29 -8.17 20.47 -9.64
CA ARG A 29 -7.15 20.32 -10.68
C ARG A 29 -7.37 19.02 -11.48
N PRO A 30 -8.15 19.06 -12.57
CA PRO A 30 -8.48 17.87 -13.38
C PRO A 30 -7.26 17.16 -14.01
N GLY A 31 -6.13 17.85 -14.16
CA GLY A 31 -4.88 17.27 -14.69
C GLY A 31 -3.92 16.75 -13.62
N LEU A 32 -4.32 16.69 -12.34
CA LEU A 32 -3.50 16.16 -11.26
C LEU A 32 -3.43 14.63 -11.36
N ILE A 33 -2.23 14.07 -11.27
CA ILE A 33 -2.06 12.62 -11.12
C ILE A 33 -2.28 12.25 -9.65
N TYR A 34 -3.28 11.42 -9.39
CA TYR A 34 -3.54 10.86 -8.07
C TYR A 34 -2.94 9.46 -7.94
N ALA A 35 -2.14 9.23 -6.90
CA ALA A 35 -1.56 7.93 -6.61
C ALA A 35 -1.71 7.57 -5.14
N TRP A 36 -2.16 6.35 -4.86
CA TRP A 36 -2.28 5.82 -3.51
C TRP A 36 -1.53 4.48 -3.42
N ALA A 37 -0.58 4.42 -2.49
CA ALA A 37 0.17 3.20 -2.21
C ALA A 37 -0.33 2.59 -0.90
N SER A 38 -0.90 1.39 -0.97
CA SER A 38 -1.38 0.65 0.19
C SER A 38 -1.04 -0.83 0.05
N ALA A 39 -0.83 -1.51 1.18
CA ALA A 39 -0.66 -2.96 1.22
C ALA A 39 -1.95 -3.70 0.82
N TRP A 40 -3.10 -3.10 1.13
CA TRP A 40 -4.43 -3.68 0.89
C TRP A 40 -5.34 -2.65 0.24
N ASP A 41 -6.21 -3.11 -0.65
CA ASP A 41 -7.22 -2.26 -1.28
C ASP A 41 -8.31 -1.84 -0.29
N ARG A 42 -9.18 -0.89 -0.71
CA ARG A 42 -10.35 -0.40 0.03
C ARG A 42 -11.35 -1.50 0.42
N ALA A 43 -11.41 -2.60 -0.34
CA ALA A 43 -12.37 -3.68 -0.11
C ALA A 43 -11.73 -5.07 -0.21
N PRO A 44 -11.04 -5.57 0.83
CA PRO A 44 -10.77 -6.98 0.94
C PRO A 44 -11.95 -7.66 1.63
N ASP A 45 -12.43 -8.77 1.07
CA ASP A 45 -13.32 -9.69 1.76
C ASP A 45 -12.61 -10.22 3.02
N GLY A 46 -13.03 -9.76 4.20
CA GLY A 46 -12.52 -10.19 5.49
C GLY A 46 -11.29 -9.43 6.03
N PRO A 47 -10.92 -9.67 7.31
CA PRO A 47 -9.82 -8.97 7.95
C PRO A 47 -8.47 -9.32 7.30
N ARG A 48 -7.69 -8.30 6.97
CA ARG A 48 -6.29 -8.45 6.53
C ARG A 48 -5.32 -8.22 7.70
N PRO A 49 -4.14 -8.86 7.70
CA PRO A 49 -3.10 -8.56 8.68
C PRO A 49 -2.62 -7.10 8.51
N PRO A 50 -1.85 -6.56 9.47
CA PRO A 50 -1.25 -5.23 9.33
C PRO A 50 -0.55 -5.07 7.98
N GLY A 51 -0.76 -3.93 7.31
CA GLY A 51 -0.21 -3.62 5.98
C GLY A 51 1.29 -3.32 5.98
N THR A 52 2.08 -4.06 6.77
CA THR A 52 3.53 -3.94 6.84
C THR A 52 4.17 -4.89 5.84
N ASP A 53 5.34 -4.50 5.31
CA ASP A 53 6.08 -5.29 4.33
C ASP A 53 6.27 -6.78 4.74
N PRO A 54 6.71 -7.14 5.97
CA PRO A 54 6.82 -8.54 6.37
C PRO A 54 5.52 -9.34 6.31
N MET A 55 4.40 -8.69 6.65
CA MET A 55 3.07 -9.33 6.60
C MET A 55 2.59 -9.53 5.17
N VAL A 56 2.88 -8.58 4.29
CA VAL A 56 2.60 -8.71 2.86
C VAL A 56 3.45 -9.81 2.25
N GLN A 57 4.74 -9.92 2.60
CA GLN A 57 5.61 -11.01 2.16
C GLN A 57 5.14 -12.38 2.65
N ALA A 58 4.70 -12.48 3.91
CA ALA A 58 4.14 -13.71 4.45
C ALA A 58 2.83 -14.08 3.75
N TRP A 59 1.97 -13.09 3.50
CA TRP A 59 0.69 -13.29 2.84
C TRP A 59 0.82 -13.67 1.36
N SER A 60 1.78 -13.08 0.63
CA SER A 60 1.98 -13.32 -0.80
C SER A 60 2.74 -14.61 -1.12
N GLY A 61 3.30 -15.28 -0.10
CA GLY A 61 4.17 -16.45 -0.25
C GLY A 61 5.62 -16.10 -0.57
N VAL A 62 5.97 -14.82 -0.74
CA VAL A 62 7.36 -14.38 -0.97
C VAL A 62 8.27 -14.81 0.18
N ALA A 63 7.77 -14.75 1.43
CA ALA A 63 8.54 -15.18 2.59
C ALA A 63 8.90 -16.68 2.59
N ASP A 64 8.20 -17.55 1.85
CA ASP A 64 8.55 -18.97 1.74
C ASP A 64 9.70 -19.23 0.75
N THR A 65 10.00 -18.25 -0.11
CA THR A 65 11.14 -18.32 -1.03
C THR A 65 12.48 -18.04 -0.34
N VAL A 66 12.44 -17.48 0.87
CA VAL A 66 13.60 -17.19 1.70
C VAL A 66 13.56 -18.07 2.94
N ARG A 67 14.64 -18.82 3.19
CA ARG A 67 14.76 -19.71 4.34
C ARG A 67 15.85 -19.25 5.29
N THR A 68 15.56 -19.31 6.57
CA THR A 68 16.55 -19.20 7.65
C THR A 68 17.51 -20.40 7.62
N PRO A 69 18.68 -20.33 8.30
CA PRO A 69 19.58 -21.49 8.44
C PRO A 69 18.88 -22.75 8.98
N ASP A 70 17.87 -22.57 9.84
CA ASP A 70 17.08 -23.66 10.42
C ASP A 70 15.93 -24.13 9.51
N GLY A 71 15.82 -23.59 8.29
CA GLY A 71 14.86 -24.00 7.26
C GLY A 71 13.48 -23.32 7.31
N ASN A 72 13.21 -22.49 8.32
CA ASN A 72 11.95 -21.78 8.45
C ASN A 72 11.82 -20.63 7.42
N PRO A 73 10.62 -20.37 6.86
CA PRO A 73 10.33 -19.18 6.06
C PRO A 73 10.68 -17.89 6.82
N ALA A 74 11.21 -16.90 6.11
CA ALA A 74 11.47 -15.58 6.68
C ALA A 74 11.21 -14.47 5.65
N PRO A 75 10.68 -13.32 6.07
CA PRO A 75 10.63 -12.16 5.20
C PRO A 75 12.07 -11.69 4.90
N SER A 76 12.31 -11.28 3.66
CA SER A 76 13.53 -10.59 3.27
C SER A 76 13.54 -9.18 3.83
N LEU A 77 14.73 -8.72 4.24
CA LEU A 77 14.98 -7.32 4.63
C LEU A 77 15.43 -6.45 3.45
N VAL A 78 15.53 -7.03 2.25
CA VAL A 78 15.92 -6.36 1.01
C VAL A 78 14.95 -6.73 -0.12
N THR A 79 14.89 -5.90 -1.15
CA THR A 79 14.12 -6.20 -2.36
C THR A 79 14.61 -7.51 -2.97
N LEU A 80 13.70 -8.47 -3.14
CA LEU A 80 13.94 -9.69 -3.90
C LEU A 80 13.58 -9.39 -5.36
N LEU A 81 14.54 -9.56 -6.28
CA LEU A 81 14.37 -9.45 -7.73
C LEU A 81 14.30 -10.83 -8.37
#